data_AF-Q4TJB7-F1
#
_entry.id   AF-Q4TJB7-F1
#
_cell.length_a   1.000
_cell.length_b   1.000
_cell.length_c   1.000
_cell.angle_alpha   90.00
_cell.angle_beta   90.00
_cell.angle_gamma   90.00
#
_symmetry.space_group_name_H-M   'P 1'
#
loop_
_entity.id
_entity.type
_entity.pdbx_description
1 polymer ?
#
loop_
_entity_poly.entity_id
_entity_poly.type
_entity_poly.pdbx_seq_one_letter_code
_entity_poly.pdbx_strand_id
1 'polypeptide(L)'
;SEQNKKITKYSVLYKDINSRGNASEVVVPTPGSTVLLDGLSADTVYDVRLCAFTAVGPGPYSPSVQFRTQRLDQVFATNFRVKAAMKNSILLSWEIRDKNPSQPFTILYGKGQSVEADGKQTQKLITGLEPDT
;
A
#
# COMPACT_ATOMS: atom_id res chain seq x y z
N SER A 1 -5.52 -13.52 -40.22
CA SER A 1 -5.35 -12.38 -39.30
C SER A 1 -6.32 -12.58 -38.15
N GLU A 2 -5.87 -13.14 -37.02
CA GLU A 2 -6.72 -13.53 -35.87
C GLU A 2 -6.57 -12.56 -34.67
N GLN A 3 -6.04 -11.37 -34.91
CA GLN A 3 -5.86 -10.35 -33.89
C GLN A 3 -7.10 -9.45 -33.83
N ASN A 4 -8.06 -9.81 -32.97
CA ASN A 4 -9.02 -8.92 -32.27
C ASN A 4 -10.04 -9.75 -31.45
N LYS A 5 -9.61 -10.82 -30.78
CA LYS A 5 -10.49 -11.58 -29.89
C LYS A 5 -10.74 -10.78 -28.61
N LYS A 6 -12.00 -10.40 -28.36
CA LYS A 6 -12.43 -9.66 -27.17
C LYS A 6 -11.94 -10.35 -25.89
N ILE A 7 -11.24 -9.61 -25.04
CA ILE A 7 -10.81 -10.09 -23.72
C ILE A 7 -12.05 -10.28 -22.84
N THR A 8 -12.11 -11.39 -22.12
CA THR A 8 -13.23 -11.76 -21.23
C THR A 8 -12.84 -11.70 -19.75
N LYS A 9 -11.56 -11.94 -19.42
CA LYS A 9 -10.99 -11.83 -18.07
C LYS A 9 -9.47 -11.77 -18.13
N TYR A 10 -8.86 -11.45 -17.00
CA TYR A 10 -7.45 -11.68 -16.72
C TYR A 10 -7.31 -12.70 -15.58
N SER A 11 -6.24 -13.48 -15.61
CA SER A 11 -5.77 -14.26 -14.45
C SER A 11 -4.44 -13.70 -13.99
N VAL A 12 -4.36 -13.37 -12.70
CA VAL A 12 -3.17 -12.85 -12.05
C VAL A 12 -2.64 -13.94 -11.12
N LEU A 13 -1.43 -14.43 -11.41
CA LEU A 13 -0.71 -15.36 -10.56
C LEU A 13 0.31 -14.60 -9.72
N TYR A 14 0.36 -14.92 -8.42
CA TYR A 14 1.34 -14.35 -7.50
C TYR A 14 1.88 -15.40 -6.54
N LYS A 15 3.17 -15.30 -6.20
CA LYS A 15 3.84 -16.27 -5.32
C LYS A 15 5.02 -15.64 -4.58
N ASP A 16 5.17 -15.98 -3.30
CA ASP A 16 6.43 -15.73 -2.57
C ASP A 16 7.56 -16.53 -3.24
N ILE A 17 8.62 -15.83 -3.65
CA ILE A 17 9.75 -16.42 -4.38
C ILE A 17 10.51 -17.47 -3.56
N ASN A 18 10.42 -17.40 -2.22
CA ASN A 18 11.08 -18.32 -1.30
C ASN A 18 10.17 -19.50 -0.92
N SER A 19 8.87 -19.41 -1.20
CA SER A 19 7.91 -20.45 -0.85
C SER A 19 8.02 -21.64 -1.80
N ARG A 20 7.99 -22.85 -1.22
CA ARG A 20 7.85 -24.11 -1.98
C ARG A 20 6.41 -24.41 -2.40
N GLY A 21 5.44 -23.62 -1.92
CA GLY A 21 4.03 -23.77 -2.25
C GLY A 21 3.71 -23.40 -3.71
N ASN A 22 2.46 -23.66 -4.10
CA ASN A 22 1.93 -23.24 -5.40
C ASN A 22 1.67 -21.73 -5.43
N ALA A 23 1.63 -21.16 -6.62
CA ALA A 23 1.19 -19.79 -6.81
C ALA A 23 -0.31 -19.66 -6.50
N SER A 24 -0.69 -18.52 -5.95
CA SER A 24 -2.10 -18.14 -5.81
C SER A 24 -2.58 -17.48 -7.10
N GLU A 25 -3.88 -17.58 -7.37
CA GLU A 25 -4.52 -17.04 -8.58
C GLU A 25 -5.70 -16.13 -8.22
N VAL A 26 -5.76 -14.95 -8.83
CA VAL A 26 -6.93 -14.06 -8.78
C VAL A 26 -7.45 -13.80 -10.19
N VAL A 27 -8.76 -13.89 -10.37
CA VAL A 27 -9.43 -13.62 -11.64
C VAL A 27 -10.02 -12.21 -11.65
N VAL A 28 -9.72 -11.45 -12.70
CA VAL A 28 -10.26 -10.10 -12.92
C VAL A 28 -11.20 -10.13 -14.12
N PRO A 29 -12.52 -10.06 -13.93
CA PRO A 29 -13.47 -10.06 -15.04
C PRO A 29 -13.44 -8.71 -15.78
N THR A 30 -13.61 -8.73 -17.10
CA THR A 30 -13.76 -7.48 -17.86
C THR A 30 -15.07 -6.76 -17.53
N PRO A 31 -15.12 -5.41 -17.57
CA PRO A 31 -14.07 -4.50 -18.06
C PRO A 31 -12.99 -4.15 -17.01
N GLY A 32 -12.96 -4.84 -15.87
CA GLY A 32 -11.94 -4.63 -14.84
C GLY A 32 -10.52 -4.85 -15.34
N SER A 33 -9.61 -3.97 -14.92
CA SER A 33 -8.19 -4.01 -15.25
C SER A 33 -7.28 -3.86 -14.02
N THR A 34 -7.88 -3.79 -12.82
CA THR A 34 -7.18 -3.58 -11.54
C THR A 34 -7.65 -4.63 -10.53
N VAL A 35 -6.74 -5.07 -9.67
CA VAL A 35 -7.05 -5.98 -8.57
C VAL A 35 -6.18 -5.66 -7.35
N LEU A 36 -6.76 -5.83 -6.16
CA LEU A 36 -6.04 -5.80 -4.90
C LEU A 36 -5.58 -7.23 -4.57
N LEU A 37 -4.28 -7.41 -4.34
CA LEU A 37 -3.74 -8.66 -3.77
C LEU A 37 -3.61 -8.47 -2.26
N ASP A 38 -4.41 -9.21 -1.49
CA ASP A 38 -4.46 -9.13 -0.03
C ASP A 38 -3.89 -10.39 0.64
N GLY A 39 -3.83 -10.37 1.97
CA GLY A 39 -3.33 -11.51 2.78
C GLY A 39 -1.85 -11.83 2.58
N LEU A 40 -1.06 -10.91 2.00
CA LEU A 40 0.36 -11.13 1.75
C LEU A 40 1.17 -11.01 3.04
N SER A 41 2.15 -11.90 3.21
CA SER A 41 3.14 -11.80 4.29
C SER A 41 3.98 -10.53 4.15
N ALA A 42 4.24 -9.86 5.26
CA ALA A 42 5.11 -8.68 5.32
C ALA A 42 6.58 -9.02 5.02
N ASP A 43 7.37 -8.01 4.64
CA ASP A 43 8.80 -8.13 4.26
C ASP A 43 9.14 -9.26 3.27
N THR A 44 8.20 -9.62 2.39
CA THR A 44 8.28 -10.80 1.52
C THR A 44 8.29 -10.38 0.06
N VAL A 45 9.15 -11.00 -0.74
CA VAL A 45 9.23 -10.72 -2.19
C VAL A 45 8.27 -11.66 -2.92
N TYR A 46 7.34 -11.09 -3.67
CA TYR A 46 6.40 -11.80 -4.52
C TYR A 46 6.76 -11.64 -6.00
N ASP A 47 6.70 -12.73 -6.75
CA ASP A 47 6.69 -12.75 -8.21
C ASP A 47 5.25 -12.73 -8.69
N VAL A 48 4.93 -11.80 -9.60
CA VAL A 48 3.58 -11.61 -10.16
C VAL A 48 3.63 -11.58 -11.67
N ARG A 49 2.71 -12.33 -12.29
CA ARG A 49 2.51 -12.39 -13.74
C ARG A 49 1.04 -12.58 -14.05
N LEU A 50 0.60 -12.14 -15.22
CA LEU A 50 -0.81 -12.28 -15.61
C LEU A 50 -0.97 -12.69 -17.06
N CYS A 51 -2.09 -13.31 -17.40
CA CYS A 51 -2.48 -13.57 -18.78
C CYS A 51 -3.92 -13.09 -19.04
N ALA A 52 -4.19 -12.73 -20.29
CA ALA A 52 -5.53 -12.36 -20.74
C ALA A 52 -6.25 -13.57 -21.33
N PHE A 53 -7.55 -13.68 -21.09
CA PHE A 53 -8.40 -14.71 -21.68
C PHE A 53 -9.30 -14.11 -22.75
N THR A 54 -9.52 -14.90 -23.79
CA THR A 54 -10.55 -14.66 -24.80
C THR A 54 -11.58 -15.79 -24.73
N ALA A 55 -12.64 -15.72 -25.53
CA ALA A 55 -13.59 -16.82 -25.67
C ALA A 55 -12.95 -18.15 -26.12
N VAL A 56 -11.77 -18.09 -26.73
CA VAL A 56 -11.03 -19.28 -27.22
C VAL A 56 -10.12 -19.87 -26.14
N GLY A 57 -9.71 -19.08 -25.14
CA GLY A 57 -8.81 -19.55 -24.08
C GLY A 57 -7.82 -18.48 -23.60
N PRO A 58 -6.85 -18.88 -22.74
CA PRO A 58 -5.79 -18.01 -22.24
C PRO A 58 -4.78 -17.66 -23.34
N GLY A 59 -4.32 -16.43 -23.34
CA GLY A 59 -3.10 -16.01 -24.02
C GLY A 59 -1.84 -16.34 -23.22
N PRO A 60 -0.65 -15.94 -23.71
CA PRO A 60 0.59 -16.08 -22.96
C PRO A 60 0.58 -15.22 -21.69
N TYR A 61 1.36 -15.63 -20.69
CA TYR A 61 1.64 -14.81 -19.53
C TYR A 61 2.55 -13.64 -19.91
N SER A 62 2.38 -12.51 -19.21
CA SER A 62 3.33 -11.42 -19.17
C SER A 62 4.69 -11.89 -18.64
N PRO A 63 5.78 -11.14 -18.90
CA PRO A 63 6.96 -11.21 -18.04
C PRO A 63 6.56 -11.04 -16.57
N SER A 64 7.30 -11.69 -15.68
CA SER A 64 7.10 -11.53 -14.24
C SER A 64 7.62 -10.18 -13.74
N VAL A 65 6.92 -9.60 -12.78
CA VAL A 65 7.35 -8.44 -12.00
C VAL A 65 7.49 -8.87 -10.55
N GLN A 66 8.56 -8.43 -9.89
CA GLN A 66 8.79 -8.71 -8.47
C GLN A 66 8.62 -7.45 -7.64
N PHE A 67 7.92 -7.58 -6.51
CA PHE A 67 7.82 -6.53 -5.50
C PHE A 67 7.99 -7.10 -4.11
N ARG A 68 8.45 -6.26 -3.18
CA ARG A 68 8.59 -6.61 -1.76
C ARG A 68 7.48 -5.92 -0.97
N THR A 69 6.74 -6.66 -0.16
CA THR A 69 5.82 -6.07 0.82
C THR A 69 6.60 -5.33 1.90
N GLN A 70 5.98 -4.31 2.50
CA GLN A 70 6.60 -3.52 3.56
C GLN A 70 6.87 -4.37 4.81
N ARG A 71 7.85 -3.98 5.63
CA ARG A 71 8.07 -4.60 6.94
C ARG A 71 7.11 -4.04 7.97
N LEU A 72 6.65 -4.87 8.90
CA LEU A 72 5.78 -4.43 10.00
C LEU A 72 6.52 -3.60 11.05
N ASP A 73 7.82 -3.81 11.20
CA ASP A 73 8.69 -3.14 12.17
C ASP A 73 9.31 -1.85 11.63
N GLN A 74 8.98 -1.44 10.40
CA GLN A 74 9.52 -0.25 9.78
C GLN A 74 8.91 1.00 10.43
N VAL A 75 9.63 1.56 11.40
CA VAL A 75 9.29 2.85 11.99
C VAL A 75 9.69 3.96 11.02
N PHE A 76 8.76 4.39 10.16
CA PHE A 76 9.03 5.42 9.15
C PHE A 76 9.13 6.83 9.73
N ALA A 77 8.49 7.09 10.88
CA ALA A 77 8.53 8.36 11.61
C ALA A 77 8.85 8.13 13.10
N THR A 78 9.82 8.89 13.61
CA THR A 78 10.30 8.83 15.01
C THR A 78 10.38 10.22 15.61
N ASN A 79 10.75 10.33 16.89
CA ASN A 79 11.05 11.61 17.54
C ASN A 79 9.91 12.63 17.42
N PHE A 80 8.67 12.18 17.68
CA PHE A 80 7.51 13.06 17.75
C PHE A 80 7.70 14.10 18.86
N ARG A 81 7.55 15.38 18.53
CA ARG A 81 7.73 16.52 19.43
C ARG A 81 6.68 17.59 19.15
N VAL A 82 6.26 18.29 20.19
CA VAL A 82 5.49 19.53 20.06
C VAL A 82 6.47 20.66 19.79
N LYS A 83 6.37 21.30 18.62
CA LYS A 83 7.19 22.46 18.23
C LYS A 83 6.57 23.77 18.69
N ALA A 84 5.25 23.84 18.71
CA ALA A 84 4.50 24.98 19.26
C ALA A 84 3.15 24.50 19.82
N ALA A 85 2.72 25.11 20.91
CA ALA A 85 1.38 24.97 21.46
C ALA A 85 0.68 26.34 21.42
N MET A 86 -0.58 26.32 21.02
CA MET A 86 -1.45 27.49 20.90
C MET A 86 -2.77 27.18 21.62
N LYS A 87 -3.64 28.18 21.74
CA LYS A 87 -4.89 28.08 22.52
C LYS A 87 -5.77 26.85 22.18
N ASN A 88 -5.84 26.47 20.90
CA ASN A 88 -6.67 25.37 20.40
C ASN A 88 -5.97 24.57 19.30
N SER A 89 -4.64 24.64 19.24
CA SER A 89 -3.86 23.97 18.21
C SER A 89 -2.44 23.66 18.66
N ILE A 90 -1.85 22.63 18.07
CA ILE A 90 -0.45 22.26 18.26
C ILE A 90 0.22 22.07 16.91
N LEU A 91 1.48 22.50 16.80
CA LEU A 91 2.35 22.13 15.70
C LEU A 91 3.21 20.95 16.16
N LEU A 92 2.89 19.75 15.67
CA LEU A 92 3.67 18.54 15.91
C LEU A 92 4.76 18.41 14.84
N SER A 93 5.91 17.86 15.21
CA SER A 93 7.01 17.51 14.30
C SER A 93 7.57 16.12 14.61
N TRP A 94 8.13 15.46 13.59
CA TRP A 94 8.77 14.14 13.69
C TRP A 94 9.95 14.04 12.71
N GLU A 95 10.78 13.01 12.90
CA GLU A 95 11.90 12.68 12.02
C GLU A 95 11.57 11.44 11.18
N ILE A 96 11.71 11.57 9.87
CA ILE A 96 11.61 10.45 8.93
C ILE A 96 12.90 9.63 9.00
N ARG A 97 12.80 8.33 9.29
CA ARG A 97 13.95 7.40 9.30
C ARG A 97 14.13 6.67 7.98
N ASP A 98 13.09 6.63 7.17
CA ASP A 98 13.02 5.76 6.01
C ASP A 98 13.40 6.46 4.72
N LYS A 99 14.03 5.73 3.79
CA LYS A 99 14.47 6.29 2.50
C LYS A 99 13.33 6.49 1.50
N ASN A 100 12.15 5.95 1.78
CA ASN A 100 10.98 6.05 0.90
C ASN A 100 9.72 6.55 1.65
N PRO A 101 9.74 7.78 2.19
CA PRO A 101 8.70 8.28 3.09
C PRO A 101 7.44 8.73 2.34
N SER A 102 6.72 7.78 1.76
CA SER A 102 5.53 8.06 0.95
C SER A 102 4.23 7.56 1.56
N GLN A 103 4.28 6.70 2.57
CA GLN A 103 3.08 6.14 3.18
C GLN A 103 2.48 7.15 4.19
N PRO A 104 1.24 7.62 3.99
CA PRO A 104 0.55 8.39 5.01
C PRO A 104 0.32 7.52 6.26
N PHE A 105 0.18 8.18 7.40
CA PHE A 105 0.04 7.49 8.69
C PHE A 105 -0.89 8.25 9.63
N THR A 106 -1.41 7.57 10.64
CA THR A 106 -2.34 8.18 11.59
C THR A 106 -1.62 8.57 12.87
N ILE A 107 -1.77 9.83 13.27
CA ILE A 107 -1.35 10.34 14.59
C ILE A 107 -2.57 10.24 15.51
N LEU A 108 -2.43 9.48 16.59
CA LEU A 108 -3.44 9.38 17.65
C LEU A 108 -3.13 10.38 18.76
N TYR A 109 -4.15 11.07 19.29
CA TYR A 109 -4.00 12.04 20.37
C TYR A 109 -5.25 12.09 21.26
N GLY A 110 -5.08 12.57 22.50
CA GLY A 110 -6.18 12.74 23.45
C GLY A 110 -6.97 11.46 23.72
N LYS A 111 -8.29 11.60 23.96
CA LYS A 111 -9.22 10.49 24.23
C LYS A 111 -9.71 9.82 22.94
N GLY A 112 -8.78 9.32 22.13
CA GLY A 112 -9.09 8.56 20.91
C GLY A 112 -9.32 9.41 19.65
N GLN A 113 -8.85 10.66 19.63
CA GLN A 113 -8.85 11.46 18.41
C GLN A 113 -7.68 11.07 17.51
N SER A 114 -7.82 11.35 16.23
CA SER A 114 -6.82 10.99 15.24
C SER A 114 -6.71 12.02 14.13
N VAL A 115 -5.54 12.11 13.52
CA VAL A 115 -5.38 12.86 12.26
C VAL A 115 -4.39 12.15 11.34
N GLU A 116 -4.69 12.10 10.06
CA GLU A 116 -3.80 11.50 9.05
C GLU A 116 -2.67 12.46 8.69
N ALA A 117 -1.41 12.07 8.85
CA ALA A 117 -0.24 12.79 8.37
C ALA A 117 0.23 12.25 7.03
N ASP A 118 0.60 13.16 6.14
CA ASP A 118 1.31 12.83 4.91
C ASP A 118 2.71 12.31 5.26
N GLY A 119 3.04 11.11 4.79
CA GLY A 119 4.32 10.45 5.04
C GLY A 119 5.53 11.25 4.56
N LYS A 120 5.35 12.15 3.60
CA LYS A 120 6.42 13.01 3.06
C LYS A 120 6.71 14.23 3.92
N GLN A 121 5.79 14.59 4.82
CA GLN A 121 5.94 15.73 5.70
C GLN A 121 6.64 15.33 7.00
N THR A 122 7.21 16.31 7.69
CA THR A 122 7.86 16.15 9.00
C THR A 122 7.15 16.95 10.10
N GLN A 123 6.03 17.57 9.77
CA GLN A 123 5.25 18.39 10.69
C GLN A 123 3.78 18.41 10.31
N LYS A 124 2.92 18.59 11.31
CA LYS A 124 1.48 18.74 11.12
C LYS A 124 0.88 19.67 12.17
N LEU A 125 0.12 20.65 11.70
CA LEU A 125 -0.72 21.47 12.55
C LEU A 125 -2.02 20.70 12.85
N ILE A 126 -2.31 20.49 14.13
CA ILE A 126 -3.57 19.94 14.61
C ILE A 126 -4.35 21.09 15.23
N THR A 127 -5.57 21.33 14.76
CA THR A 127 -6.43 22.45 15.18
C THR A 127 -7.73 21.96 15.80
N GLY A 128 -8.47 22.86 16.44
CA GLY A 128 -9.76 22.53 17.04
C GLY A 128 -9.66 21.70 18.33
N LEU A 129 -8.52 21.80 19.03
CA LEU A 129 -8.32 21.17 20.33
C LEU A 129 -9.09 21.92 21.41
N GLU A 130 -9.56 21.18 22.42
CA GLU A 130 -10.12 21.78 23.62
C GLU A 130 -9.02 22.58 24.35
N PRO A 131 -9.24 23.85 24.68
CA PRO A 131 -8.28 24.64 25.46
C PRO A 131 -8.01 24.00 26.83
N ASP A 132 -6.80 24.17 27.34
CA ASP A 132 -6.38 23.78 28.70
C ASP A 132 -6.48 22.28 29.03
N THR A 133 -6.30 21.42 28.01
CA THR A 133 -6.11 19.96 28.17
C THR A 133 -4.62 19.61 28.28
#